data_AF-A0A441I2U6-F1
#
_entry.id   AF-A0A441I2U6-F1
#
_cell.length_a   1.000
_cell.length_b   1.000
_cell.length_c   1.000
_cell.angle_alpha   90.00
_cell.angle_beta   90.00
_cell.angle_gamma   90.00
#
_symmetry.space_group_name_H-M   'P 1'
#
loop_
_entity.id
_entity.type
_entity.pdbx_description
1 polymer ?
#
loop_
_entity_poly.entity_id
_entity_poly.type
_entity_poly.pdbx_seq_one_letter_code
_entity_poly.pdbx_strand_id
1 'polypeptide(L)'
;MITMEMKQPRRRRGRWLWSRQRIVAIFSYRYDAHLVPDLLANLDAIVDGWIAYDDRSADAVFSNEPQRRRALVAAAYEAGADWLLAIDPDERLEDAVASRIGQLTSGSRRNAWGFRLREMYTPASYRIDGVWGQKMQHRLFPAYHPDLSRSQGLHEAWFPEDLRFKLRDSGLNLYHLKMIEPKRRVARRDLYNHLDPEQRLQQIGYDYLTDESGAVLEAIPAGRDYFPTHVDDGRLWMAEVSADRRS
;
A
#
# COMPACT_ATOMS: atom_id res chain seq x y z
N MET A 1 -7.24 -10.77 -13.55
CA MET A 1 -6.35 -11.95 -13.77
C MET A 1 -5.16 -11.84 -12.83
N ILE A 2 -4.72 -12.94 -12.20
CA ILE A 2 -3.49 -12.91 -11.38
C ILE A 2 -2.26 -13.01 -12.30
N THR A 3 -1.30 -12.12 -12.10
CA THR A 3 0.05 -12.16 -12.68
C THR A 3 1.07 -12.30 -11.56
N MET A 4 2.19 -12.96 -11.81
CA MET A 4 3.23 -13.13 -10.79
C MET A 4 4.63 -13.30 -11.38
N GLU A 5 5.62 -12.96 -10.58
CA GLU A 5 7.03 -13.27 -10.83
C GLU A 5 7.69 -13.64 -9.50
N MET A 6 8.39 -14.78 -9.47
CA MET A 6 9.06 -15.27 -8.28
C MET A 6 10.56 -15.42 -8.55
N LYS A 7 11.37 -14.90 -7.64
CA LYS A 7 12.84 -15.02 -7.63
C LYS A 7 13.28 -16.02 -6.56
N GLN A 8 14.52 -16.46 -6.66
CA GLN A 8 15.12 -17.29 -5.61
C GLN A 8 15.21 -16.48 -4.30
N PRO A 9 14.80 -17.04 -3.14
CA PRO A 9 14.87 -16.34 -1.87
C PRO A 9 16.30 -15.90 -1.54
N ARG A 10 16.47 -14.59 -1.31
CA ARG A 10 17.75 -14.00 -0.97
C ARG A 10 18.11 -14.30 0.49
N ARG A 11 19.40 -14.54 0.76
CA ARG A 11 19.90 -14.52 2.14
C ARG A 11 19.95 -13.07 2.60
N ARG A 12 19.24 -12.74 3.67
CA ARG A 12 19.23 -11.41 4.26
C ARG A 12 19.78 -11.44 5.68
N ARG A 13 20.57 -10.42 6.03
CA ARG A 13 21.12 -10.28 7.37
C ARG A 13 20.01 -9.89 8.34
N GLY A 14 19.70 -10.79 9.27
CA GLY A 14 18.80 -10.54 10.38
C GLY A 14 19.48 -9.85 11.55
N ARG A 15 18.78 -9.75 12.67
CA ARG A 15 19.31 -9.13 13.90
C ARG A 15 20.49 -9.91 14.50
N TRP A 16 20.45 -11.23 14.42
CA TRP A 16 21.47 -12.12 15.02
C TRP A 16 22.09 -13.09 14.02
N LEU A 17 21.34 -13.52 13.01
CA LEU A 17 21.75 -14.50 12.01
C LEU A 17 21.23 -14.12 10.63
N TRP A 18 21.79 -14.72 9.58
CA TRP A 18 21.23 -14.65 8.23
C TRP A 18 19.99 -15.54 8.12
N SER A 19 18.97 -15.07 7.39
CA SER A 19 17.75 -15.84 7.12
C SER A 19 17.47 -15.90 5.61
N ARG A 20 16.69 -16.90 5.18
CA ARG A 20 16.20 -17.05 3.79
C ARG A 20 14.68 -16.93 3.71
N GLN A 21 14.11 -16.04 4.53
CA GLN A 21 12.67 -15.80 4.51
C GLN A 21 12.26 -15.29 3.12
N ARG A 22 11.25 -15.93 2.52
CA ARG A 22 10.66 -15.49 1.25
C ARG A 22 9.65 -14.37 1.52
N ILE A 23 9.93 -13.19 0.97
CA ILE A 23 9.07 -12.02 1.08
C ILE A 23 8.40 -11.80 -0.27
N VAL A 24 7.07 -11.77 -0.29
CA VAL A 24 6.29 -11.60 -1.52
C VAL A 24 5.48 -10.32 -1.45
N ALA A 25 5.64 -9.44 -2.44
CA ALA A 25 4.76 -8.30 -2.60
C ALA A 25 3.41 -8.75 -3.15
N ILE A 26 2.32 -8.22 -2.59
CA ILE A 26 0.97 -8.41 -3.13
C ILE A 26 0.34 -7.06 -3.40
N PHE A 27 -0.23 -6.92 -4.58
CA PHE A 27 -0.88 -5.67 -5.00
C PHE A 27 -1.94 -5.93 -6.07
N SER A 28 -2.68 -4.89 -6.41
CA SER A 28 -3.64 -4.92 -7.50
C SER A 28 -3.60 -3.60 -8.23
N TYR A 29 -3.89 -3.61 -9.51
CA TYR A 29 -3.90 -2.40 -10.31
C TYR A 29 -5.03 -2.40 -11.32
N ARG A 30 -5.48 -1.20 -11.67
CA ARG A 30 -6.46 -0.98 -12.74
C ARG A 30 -6.16 0.33 -13.48
N TYR A 31 -6.56 1.45 -12.87
CA TYR A 31 -6.40 2.79 -13.42
C TYR A 31 -4.99 3.36 -13.23
N ASP A 32 -4.19 2.66 -12.43
CA ASP A 32 -2.83 2.97 -11.98
C ASP A 32 -1.80 1.94 -12.51
N ALA A 33 -2.18 1.14 -13.50
CA ALA A 33 -1.33 0.08 -14.08
C ALA A 33 0.03 0.60 -14.60
N HIS A 34 0.08 1.84 -15.09
CA HIS A 34 1.31 2.47 -15.58
C HIS A 34 2.30 2.82 -14.45
N LEU A 35 1.88 2.79 -13.18
CA LEU A 35 2.76 3.00 -12.02
C LEU A 35 3.47 1.71 -11.59
N VAL A 36 3.04 0.55 -12.07
CA VAL A 36 3.56 -0.76 -11.67
C VAL A 36 5.05 -0.93 -11.97
N PRO A 37 5.60 -0.52 -13.13
CA PRO A 37 7.04 -0.65 -13.39
C PRO A 37 7.91 0.03 -12.32
N ASP A 38 7.54 1.25 -11.94
CA ASP A 38 8.25 2.02 -10.91
C ASP A 38 8.05 1.45 -9.51
N LEU A 39 6.86 0.91 -9.20
CA LEU A 39 6.63 0.15 -7.98
C LEU A 39 7.58 -1.05 -7.93
N LEU A 40 7.68 -1.83 -9.01
CA LEU A 40 8.55 -3.01 -9.05
C LEU A 40 10.03 -2.65 -8.92
N ALA A 41 10.47 -1.52 -9.50
CA ALA A 41 11.81 -0.99 -9.30
C ALA A 41 12.08 -0.63 -7.83
N ASN A 42 11.12 0.02 -7.14
CA ASN A 42 11.21 0.33 -5.71
C ASN A 42 11.30 -0.94 -4.84
N LEU A 43 10.63 -2.02 -5.24
CA LEU A 43 10.55 -3.26 -4.48
C LEU A 43 11.67 -4.26 -4.79
N ASP A 44 12.43 -4.09 -5.87
CA ASP A 44 13.35 -5.13 -6.37
C ASP A 44 14.34 -5.63 -5.32
N ALA A 45 14.93 -4.70 -4.55
CA ALA A 45 15.88 -5.01 -3.48
C ALA A 45 15.21 -5.50 -2.17
N ILE A 46 13.90 -5.34 -2.05
CA ILE A 46 13.12 -5.61 -0.83
C ILE A 46 12.52 -7.01 -0.86
N VAL A 47 11.89 -7.41 -1.96
CA VAL A 47 11.09 -8.64 -2.06
C VAL A 47 11.73 -9.72 -2.94
N ASP A 48 11.36 -10.98 -2.72
CA ASP A 48 11.81 -12.13 -3.50
C ASP A 48 10.84 -12.49 -4.63
N GLY A 49 9.79 -11.69 -4.83
CA GLY A 49 8.79 -11.91 -5.86
C GLY A 49 7.57 -11.04 -5.62
N TRP A 50 6.67 -11.05 -6.58
CA TRP A 50 5.42 -10.31 -6.51
C TRP A 50 4.28 -11.11 -7.12
N ILE A 51 3.08 -10.86 -6.61
CA ILE A 51 1.83 -11.37 -7.14
C ILE A 51 0.87 -10.19 -7.24
N ALA A 52 0.36 -9.95 -8.45
CA ALA A 52 -0.52 -8.84 -8.74
C ALA A 52 -1.86 -9.34 -9.25
N TYR A 53 -2.92 -8.60 -8.92
CA TYR A 53 -4.23 -8.78 -9.52
C TYR A 53 -4.47 -7.68 -10.56
N ASP A 54 -4.46 -8.07 -11.84
CA ASP A 54 -4.80 -7.20 -12.97
C ASP A 54 -6.31 -7.10 -13.11
N ASP A 55 -6.87 -5.94 -12.76
CA ASP A 55 -8.30 -5.67 -12.74
C ASP A 55 -8.75 -4.81 -13.93
N ARG A 56 -7.91 -4.66 -14.97
CA ARG A 56 -8.21 -3.81 -16.14
C ARG A 56 -9.38 -4.28 -16.98
N SER A 57 -9.70 -5.57 -16.94
CA SER A 57 -10.81 -6.17 -17.70
C SER A 57 -12.13 -6.21 -16.93
N ALA A 58 -12.22 -5.62 -15.74
CA ALA A 58 -13.46 -5.60 -14.98
C ALA A 58 -14.48 -4.63 -15.60
N ASP A 59 -15.74 -5.05 -15.69
CA ASP A 59 -16.84 -4.24 -16.23
C ASP A 59 -17.42 -3.27 -15.17
N ALA A 60 -17.45 -3.69 -13.90
CA ALA A 60 -17.93 -2.85 -12.82
C ALA A 60 -16.93 -1.71 -12.53
N VAL A 61 -17.43 -0.52 -12.17
CA VAL A 61 -16.59 0.60 -11.72
C VAL A 61 -15.82 0.23 -10.45
N PHE A 62 -16.41 -0.61 -9.60
CA PHE A 62 -15.82 -1.12 -8.35
C PHE A 62 -15.72 -2.64 -8.38
N SER A 63 -14.52 -3.17 -8.13
CA SER A 63 -14.32 -4.62 -7.95
C SER A 63 -14.47 -5.03 -6.49
N ASN A 64 -14.83 -6.29 -6.26
CA ASN A 64 -14.96 -6.87 -4.93
C ASN A 64 -13.58 -6.98 -4.25
N GLU A 65 -13.20 -5.94 -3.51
CA GLU A 65 -11.90 -5.84 -2.84
C GLU A 65 -11.61 -7.02 -1.88
N PRO A 66 -12.55 -7.47 -1.02
CA PRO A 66 -12.34 -8.65 -0.19
C PRO A 66 -11.95 -9.90 -0.98
N GLN A 67 -12.64 -10.18 -2.09
CA GLN A 67 -12.33 -11.33 -2.95
C GLN A 67 -10.93 -11.20 -3.58
N ARG A 68 -10.57 -10.02 -4.07
CA ARG A 68 -9.22 -9.73 -4.61
C ARG A 68 -8.13 -9.93 -3.57
N ARG A 69 -8.29 -9.37 -2.38
CA ARG A 69 -7.33 -9.52 -1.27
C ARG A 69 -7.15 -10.99 -0.89
N ARG A 70 -8.25 -11.76 -0.78
CA ARG A 70 -8.19 -13.20 -0.49
C ARG A 70 -7.45 -13.97 -1.59
N ALA A 71 -7.71 -13.66 -2.86
CA ALA A 71 -7.04 -14.32 -3.99
C ALA A 71 -5.52 -14.05 -4.01
N LEU A 72 -5.11 -12.81 -3.72
CA LEU A 72 -3.70 -12.43 -3.59
C LEU A 72 -3.01 -13.16 -2.44
N VAL A 73 -3.62 -13.19 -1.26
CA VAL A 73 -3.08 -13.90 -0.08
C VAL A 73 -2.97 -15.40 -0.37
N ALA A 74 -3.99 -16.01 -0.97
CA ALA A 74 -3.97 -17.42 -1.34
C ALA A 74 -2.81 -17.72 -2.31
N ALA A 75 -2.69 -16.96 -3.39
CA ALA A 75 -1.62 -17.15 -4.37
C ALA A 75 -0.23 -16.99 -3.75
N ALA A 76 -0.05 -16.03 -2.83
CA ALA A 76 1.24 -15.84 -2.15
C ALA A 76 1.55 -16.95 -1.15
N TYR A 77 0.54 -17.45 -0.45
CA TYR A 77 0.67 -18.60 0.43
C TYR A 77 1.09 -19.86 -0.34
N GLU A 78 0.42 -20.17 -1.46
CA GLU A 78 0.76 -21.30 -2.33
C GLU A 78 2.14 -21.16 -2.99
N ALA A 79 2.57 -19.93 -3.28
CA ALA A 79 3.94 -19.63 -3.74
C ALA A 79 5.00 -19.76 -2.60
N GLY A 80 4.59 -20.16 -1.40
CA GLY A 80 5.44 -20.41 -0.25
C GLY A 80 6.05 -19.13 0.35
N ALA A 81 5.29 -18.03 0.38
CA ALA A 81 5.69 -16.82 1.09
C ALA A 81 5.84 -17.09 2.59
N ASP A 82 6.90 -16.57 3.21
CA ASP A 82 7.00 -16.48 4.66
C ASP A 82 6.42 -15.14 5.17
N TRP A 83 6.56 -14.09 4.37
CA TRP A 83 6.11 -12.73 4.64
C TRP A 83 5.42 -12.14 3.42
N LEU A 84 4.37 -11.38 3.68
CA LEU A 84 3.62 -10.62 2.69
C LEU A 84 3.90 -9.13 2.87
N LEU A 85 4.12 -8.43 1.76
CA LEU A 85 4.19 -6.98 1.67
C LEU A 85 3.01 -6.50 0.83
N ALA A 86 1.94 -6.03 1.47
CA ALA A 86 0.80 -5.48 0.78
C ALA A 86 1.05 -4.01 0.44
N ILE A 87 0.97 -3.62 -0.83
CA ILE A 87 1.34 -2.27 -1.27
C ILE A 87 0.52 -1.86 -2.50
N ASP A 88 0.22 -0.58 -2.65
CA ASP A 88 -0.55 -0.08 -3.79
C ASP A 88 0.37 0.49 -4.90
N PRO A 89 -0.04 0.48 -6.19
CA PRO A 89 0.79 0.97 -7.29
C PRO A 89 1.24 2.43 -7.16
N ASP A 90 0.46 3.25 -6.46
CA ASP A 90 0.72 4.65 -6.14
C ASP A 90 1.52 4.86 -4.84
N GLU A 91 2.09 3.80 -4.27
CA GLU A 91 2.91 3.88 -3.05
C GLU A 91 4.38 3.57 -3.32
N ARG A 92 5.30 4.17 -2.55
CA ARG A 92 6.74 3.91 -2.57
C ARG A 92 7.28 3.76 -1.16
N LEU A 93 8.11 2.74 -0.94
CA LEU A 93 8.84 2.57 0.31
C LEU A 93 10.11 3.41 0.30
N GLU A 94 10.47 3.94 1.47
CA GLU A 94 11.79 4.55 1.73
C GLU A 94 12.93 3.57 1.37
N ASP A 95 13.98 4.06 0.70
CA ASP A 95 15.10 3.22 0.20
C ASP A 95 15.78 2.43 1.33
N ALA A 96 15.81 2.99 2.54
CA ALA A 96 16.37 2.34 3.71
C ALA A 96 15.69 1.00 4.06
N VAL A 97 14.47 0.75 3.57
CA VAL A 97 13.77 -0.53 3.74
C VAL A 97 14.59 -1.69 3.20
N ALA A 98 15.25 -1.55 2.04
CA ALA A 98 16.06 -2.61 1.45
C ALA A 98 17.17 -3.11 2.40
N SER A 99 17.82 -2.19 3.12
CA SER A 99 18.87 -2.54 4.09
C SER A 99 18.31 -3.13 5.39
N ARG A 100 17.05 -2.81 5.73
CA ARG A 100 16.43 -3.14 7.01
C ARG A 100 15.48 -4.34 6.96
N ILE A 101 15.04 -4.75 5.77
CA ILE A 101 14.00 -5.77 5.60
C ILE A 101 14.40 -7.12 6.23
N GLY A 102 15.68 -7.49 6.16
CA GLY A 102 16.18 -8.70 6.82
C GLY A 102 16.03 -8.68 8.34
N GLN A 103 16.23 -7.51 8.98
CA GLN A 103 16.04 -7.37 10.42
C GLN A 103 14.56 -7.45 10.80
N LEU A 104 13.69 -6.77 10.03
CA LEU A 104 12.24 -6.77 10.24
C LEU A 104 11.65 -8.19 10.17
N THR A 105 12.12 -9.00 9.22
CA THR A 105 11.59 -10.35 8.97
C THR A 105 12.34 -11.48 9.70
N SER A 106 13.50 -11.20 10.30
CA SER A 106 14.24 -12.17 11.13
C SER A 106 13.66 -12.40 12.53
N GLY A 107 12.70 -11.57 12.94
CA GLY A 107 12.11 -11.58 14.27
C GLY A 107 10.91 -12.52 14.41
N SER A 108 10.07 -12.20 15.40
CA SER A 108 8.84 -12.94 15.67
C SER A 108 7.88 -12.91 14.47
N ARG A 109 7.42 -14.09 14.03
CA ARG A 109 6.29 -14.25 13.09
C ARG A 109 4.92 -13.94 13.71
N ARG A 110 4.90 -13.04 14.69
CA ARG A 110 3.69 -12.45 15.27
C ARG A 110 3.70 -10.93 15.15
N ASN A 111 4.64 -10.33 14.44
CA ASN A 111 4.69 -8.87 14.26
C ASN A 111 4.13 -8.49 12.89
N ALA A 112 3.23 -7.51 12.85
CA ALA A 112 2.90 -6.78 11.64
C ALA A 112 3.59 -5.41 11.71
N TRP A 113 4.41 -5.10 10.72
CA TRP A 113 5.22 -3.89 10.68
C TRP A 113 4.47 -2.77 9.94
N GLY A 114 4.31 -1.68 10.65
CA GLY A 114 3.78 -0.39 10.21
C GLY A 114 4.85 0.46 9.56
N PHE A 115 4.45 1.16 8.50
CA PHE A 115 5.21 2.24 7.88
C PHE A 115 4.43 3.54 8.06
N ARG A 116 5.15 4.63 8.37
CA ARG A 116 4.55 5.95 8.50
C ARG A 116 4.08 6.40 7.14
N LEU A 117 2.77 6.55 6.96
CA LEU A 117 2.18 6.92 5.69
C LEU A 117 2.38 8.41 5.48
N ARG A 118 3.13 8.76 4.43
CA ARG A 118 3.47 10.12 4.04
C ARG A 118 2.65 10.48 2.82
N GLU A 119 1.58 11.21 3.08
CA GLU A 119 0.65 11.68 2.07
C GLU A 119 1.32 12.83 1.31
N MET A 120 1.84 12.52 0.13
CA MET A 120 2.65 13.47 -0.66
C MET A 120 1.74 14.58 -1.20
N TYR A 121 2.17 15.84 -1.09
CA TYR A 121 1.46 17.01 -1.64
C TYR A 121 2.24 17.67 -2.77
N THR A 122 3.54 17.36 -2.87
CA THR A 122 4.38 17.62 -4.04
C THR A 122 5.24 16.37 -4.28
N PRO A 123 5.98 16.25 -5.40
CA PRO A 123 6.91 15.14 -5.58
C PRO A 123 7.99 15.01 -4.48
N ALA A 124 8.30 16.10 -3.76
CA ALA A 124 9.39 16.17 -2.78
C ALA A 124 8.94 16.54 -1.36
N SER A 125 7.64 16.69 -1.08
CA SER A 125 7.12 17.03 0.25
C SER A 125 5.78 16.38 0.55
N TYR A 126 5.56 16.08 1.82
CA TYR A 126 4.31 15.50 2.34
C TYR A 126 3.72 16.37 3.44
N ARG A 127 2.42 16.20 3.66
CA ARG A 127 1.68 16.96 4.68
C ARG A 127 1.85 16.34 6.07
N ILE A 128 2.02 17.17 7.09
CA ILE A 128 2.34 16.71 8.47
C ILE A 128 1.40 17.24 9.56
N ASP A 129 0.54 18.21 9.28
CA ASP A 129 -0.39 18.74 10.27
C ASP A 129 -1.47 17.73 10.68
N GLY A 130 -1.91 17.83 11.94
CA GLY A 130 -3.05 17.07 12.47
C GLY A 130 -2.95 15.55 12.22
N VAL A 131 -3.95 15.01 11.56
CA VAL A 131 -4.04 13.57 11.24
C VAL A 131 -3.00 13.13 10.20
N TRP A 132 -2.51 14.03 9.35
CA TRP A 132 -1.61 13.70 8.24
C TRP A 132 -0.25 13.19 8.72
N GLY A 133 0.31 13.81 9.77
CA GLY A 133 1.58 13.39 10.36
C GLY A 133 1.52 12.09 11.17
N GLN A 134 0.32 11.59 11.47
CA GLN A 134 0.08 10.46 12.40
C GLN A 134 -0.28 9.15 11.70
N LYS A 135 -0.49 9.17 10.38
CA LYS A 135 -0.95 7.98 9.63
C LYS A 135 0.11 6.87 9.62
N MET A 136 -0.35 5.64 9.81
CA MET A 136 0.47 4.43 9.85
C MET A 136 -0.24 3.31 9.09
N GLN A 137 0.49 2.56 8.26
CA GLN A 137 -0.04 1.43 7.50
C GLN A 137 0.77 0.16 7.77
N HIS A 138 0.11 -0.88 8.30
CA HIS A 138 0.73 -2.17 8.63
C HIS A 138 0.80 -3.08 7.40
N ARG A 139 1.77 -2.79 6.52
CA ARG A 139 1.88 -3.41 5.19
C ARG A 139 2.73 -4.69 5.14
N LEU A 140 3.63 -4.91 6.11
CA LEU A 140 4.52 -6.09 6.13
C LEU A 140 4.15 -7.03 7.29
N PHE A 141 3.71 -8.24 6.97
CA PHE A 141 3.23 -9.20 7.97
C PHE A 141 3.52 -10.66 7.55
N PRO A 142 3.55 -11.61 8.50
CA PRO A 142 3.75 -13.02 8.19
C PRO A 142 2.64 -13.54 7.27
N ALA A 143 3.00 -14.39 6.30
CA ALA A 143 2.01 -15.08 5.50
C ALA A 143 1.12 -15.97 6.39
N TYR A 144 -0.15 -16.09 6.01
CA TYR A 144 -1.15 -16.84 6.75
C TYR A 144 -2.06 -17.61 5.80
N HIS A 145 -2.69 -18.67 6.30
CA HIS A 145 -3.56 -19.51 5.49
C HIS A 145 -4.79 -18.72 4.99
N PRO A 146 -5.14 -18.79 3.69
CA PRO A 146 -6.18 -17.94 3.10
C PRO A 146 -7.57 -18.12 3.70
N ASP A 147 -7.86 -19.26 4.33
CA ASP A 147 -9.14 -19.47 5.04
C ASP A 147 -9.35 -18.56 6.25
N LEU A 148 -8.26 -18.02 6.81
CA LEU A 148 -8.32 -17.02 7.86
C LEU A 148 -8.64 -15.62 7.29
N SER A 149 -8.52 -15.42 5.97
CA SER A 149 -8.84 -14.16 5.32
C SER A 149 -10.36 -13.90 5.40
N ARG A 150 -10.72 -13.03 6.34
CA ARG A 150 -12.06 -12.46 6.51
C ARG A 150 -11.92 -10.94 6.35
N SER A 151 -11.85 -10.47 5.12
CA SER A 151 -11.93 -9.03 4.85
C SER A 151 -13.39 -8.61 4.89
N GLN A 152 -13.73 -7.61 5.71
CA GLN A 152 -15.10 -7.17 5.99
C GLN A 152 -15.46 -5.78 5.41
N GLY A 153 -14.52 -5.04 4.81
CA GLY A 153 -14.87 -3.78 4.13
C GLY A 153 -13.69 -2.95 3.62
N LEU A 154 -14.03 -1.77 3.08
CA LEU A 154 -13.09 -0.70 2.75
C LEU A 154 -12.40 -0.21 4.04
N HIS A 155 -11.14 0.23 3.93
CA HIS A 155 -10.30 0.77 5.03
C HIS A 155 -9.80 -0.24 6.09
N GLU A 156 -10.06 -1.53 5.94
CA GLU A 156 -9.56 -2.55 6.88
C GLU A 156 -8.11 -2.98 6.61
N ALA A 157 -7.48 -3.54 7.65
CA ALA A 157 -6.14 -4.13 7.57
C ALA A 157 -6.09 -5.29 6.55
N TRP A 158 -4.88 -5.56 6.04
CA TRP A 158 -4.62 -6.67 5.10
C TRP A 158 -4.58 -8.06 5.76
N PHE A 159 -4.73 -8.11 7.07
CA PHE A 159 -4.76 -9.34 7.85
C PHE A 159 -5.95 -9.30 8.82
N PRO A 160 -6.58 -10.45 9.08
CA PRO A 160 -7.68 -10.55 10.05
C PRO A 160 -7.19 -10.26 11.48
N GLU A 161 -8.04 -9.63 12.28
CA GLU A 161 -7.75 -9.30 13.69
C GLU A 161 -7.48 -10.55 14.55
N ASP A 162 -8.13 -11.68 14.22
CA ASP A 162 -8.01 -12.95 14.92
C ASP A 162 -6.58 -13.52 14.93
N LEU A 163 -5.72 -13.11 14.00
CA LEU A 163 -4.30 -13.49 13.99
C LEU A 163 -3.51 -12.82 15.12
N ARG A 164 -4.07 -11.78 15.75
CA ARG A 164 -3.49 -11.07 16.91
C ARG A 164 -2.03 -10.69 16.72
N PHE A 165 -1.69 -10.21 15.52
CA PHE A 165 -0.36 -9.67 15.27
C PHE A 165 -0.08 -8.48 16.19
N LYS A 166 1.13 -8.44 16.73
CA LYS A 166 1.69 -7.29 17.42
C LYS A 166 2.02 -6.23 16.38
N LEU A 167 1.22 -5.17 16.37
CA LEU A 167 1.45 -3.99 15.54
C LEU A 167 2.72 -3.26 16.01
N ARG A 168 3.65 -2.98 15.10
CA ARG A 168 4.96 -2.38 15.42
C ARG A 168 5.30 -1.29 14.41
N ASP A 169 5.72 -0.12 14.88
CA ASP A 169 6.32 0.90 14.02
C ASP A 169 7.70 0.42 13.54
N SER A 170 7.90 0.37 12.21
CA SER A 170 9.20 0.11 11.62
C SER A 170 10.14 1.31 11.73
N GLY A 171 9.63 2.52 11.92
CA GLY A 171 10.38 3.78 11.87
C GLY A 171 10.74 4.24 10.46
N LEU A 172 10.17 3.61 9.42
CA LEU A 172 10.38 3.88 7.99
C LEU A 172 9.12 4.45 7.36
N ASN A 173 9.30 5.19 6.26
CA ASN A 173 8.22 5.86 5.55
C ASN A 173 7.64 4.99 4.40
N LEU A 174 6.35 5.19 4.16
CA LEU A 174 5.61 4.77 2.97
C LEU A 174 5.02 6.02 2.34
N TYR A 175 5.48 6.39 1.15
CA TYR A 175 5.07 7.58 0.41
C TYR A 175 3.87 7.25 -0.48
N HIS A 176 2.78 7.98 -0.35
CA HIS A 176 1.58 7.78 -1.16
C HIS A 176 1.41 8.93 -2.15
N LEU A 177 1.63 8.60 -3.42
CA LEU A 177 1.83 9.53 -4.53
C LEU A 177 0.51 10.09 -5.08
N LYS A 178 -0.60 9.39 -4.89
CA LYS A 178 -1.91 9.81 -5.42
C LYS A 178 -2.36 11.14 -4.84
N MET A 179 -1.87 11.51 -3.67
CA MET A 179 -2.17 12.80 -3.05
C MET A 179 -1.40 13.97 -3.65
N ILE A 180 -0.41 13.78 -4.54
CA ILE A 180 0.42 14.89 -5.06
C ILE A 180 -0.44 15.90 -5.83
N GLU A 181 -1.26 15.40 -6.75
CA GLU A 181 -2.01 16.22 -7.68
C GLU A 181 -3.38 16.61 -7.09
N PRO A 182 -3.73 17.91 -7.02
CA PRO A 182 -5.00 18.37 -6.44
C PRO A 182 -6.24 17.69 -7.03
N LYS A 183 -6.28 17.45 -8.35
CA LYS A 183 -7.44 16.82 -9.00
C LYS A 183 -7.66 15.38 -8.56
N ARG A 184 -6.60 14.64 -8.20
CA ARG A 184 -6.71 13.29 -7.63
C ARG A 184 -7.26 13.34 -6.21
N ARG A 185 -6.90 14.35 -5.42
CA ARG A 185 -7.48 14.58 -4.08
C ARG A 185 -8.98 14.83 -4.16
N VAL A 186 -9.41 15.68 -5.10
CA VAL A 186 -10.83 15.96 -5.39
C VAL A 186 -11.57 14.71 -5.82
N ALA A 187 -11.06 13.98 -6.82
CA ALA A 187 -11.69 12.74 -7.29
C ALA A 187 -11.77 11.67 -6.20
N ARG A 188 -10.77 11.60 -5.32
CA ARG A 188 -10.78 10.67 -4.17
C ARG A 188 -11.82 11.02 -3.13
N ARG A 189 -11.97 12.31 -2.78
CA ARG A 189 -13.06 12.77 -1.92
C ARG A 189 -14.42 12.41 -2.52
N ASP A 190 -14.63 12.75 -3.79
CA ASP A 190 -15.91 12.53 -4.47
C ASP A 190 -16.23 11.03 -4.57
N LEU A 191 -15.23 10.20 -4.83
CA LEU A 191 -15.37 8.75 -4.83
C LEU A 191 -15.77 8.21 -3.45
N TYR A 192 -15.09 8.64 -2.39
CA TYR A 192 -15.39 8.14 -1.06
C TYR A 192 -16.75 8.63 -0.54
N ASN A 193 -17.13 9.86 -0.82
CA ASN A 193 -18.48 10.35 -0.54
C ASN A 193 -19.56 9.57 -1.31
N HIS A 194 -19.25 9.03 -2.49
CA HIS A 194 -20.16 8.15 -3.24
C HIS A 194 -20.24 6.74 -2.62
N LEU A 195 -19.12 6.17 -2.19
CA LEU A 195 -19.05 4.81 -1.62
C LEU A 195 -19.54 4.73 -0.17
N ASP A 196 -19.41 5.82 0.60
CA ASP A 196 -19.84 5.91 1.99
C ASP A 196 -20.62 7.21 2.23
N PRO A 197 -21.82 7.36 1.64
CA PRO A 197 -22.60 8.60 1.70
C PRO A 197 -23.10 8.93 3.12
N GLU A 198 -23.16 7.93 3.99
CA GLU A 198 -23.57 8.07 5.39
C GLU A 198 -22.38 8.11 6.37
N GLN A 199 -21.14 8.15 5.87
CA GLN A 199 -19.91 8.25 6.67
C GLN A 199 -19.78 7.13 7.74
N ARG A 200 -20.34 5.94 7.45
CA ARG A 200 -20.31 4.80 8.38
C ARG A 200 -18.90 4.21 8.50
N LEU A 201 -18.10 4.30 7.43
CA LEU A 201 -16.75 3.77 7.36
C LEU A 201 -15.72 4.80 7.86
N GLN A 202 -15.97 6.09 7.62
CA GLN A 202 -15.12 7.17 8.11
C GLN A 202 -15.94 8.35 8.65
N GLN A 203 -16.15 8.36 9.97
CA GLN A 203 -17.03 9.31 10.66
C GLN A 203 -16.64 10.79 10.53
N ILE A 204 -15.35 11.10 10.27
CA ILE A 204 -14.91 12.48 10.02
C ILE A 204 -15.24 12.98 8.60
N GLY A 205 -15.81 12.11 7.76
CA GLY A 205 -16.04 12.35 6.34
C GLY A 205 -14.75 12.38 5.52
N TYR A 206 -14.86 12.87 4.28
CA TYR A 206 -13.77 12.86 3.30
C TYR A 206 -13.37 14.25 2.81
N ASP A 207 -14.07 15.31 3.21
CA ASP A 207 -13.83 16.68 2.72
C ASP A 207 -12.44 17.20 3.10
N TYR A 208 -11.89 16.72 4.22
CA TYR A 208 -10.54 17.02 4.68
C TYR A 208 -9.45 16.63 3.66
N LEU A 209 -9.73 15.70 2.73
CA LEU A 209 -8.79 15.31 1.67
C LEU A 209 -8.45 16.47 0.73
N THR A 210 -9.36 17.45 0.60
CA THR A 210 -9.22 18.63 -0.27
C THR A 210 -9.01 19.93 0.49
N ASP A 211 -9.10 19.90 1.82
CA ASP A 211 -8.89 21.10 2.63
C ASP A 211 -7.40 21.38 2.83
N GLU A 212 -6.88 22.41 2.18
CA GLU A 212 -5.47 22.83 2.29
C GLU A 212 -5.24 23.97 3.30
N SER A 213 -6.30 24.38 4.01
CA SER A 213 -6.23 25.44 5.01
C SER A 213 -5.29 25.05 6.14
N GLY A 214 -4.26 25.86 6.39
CA GLY A 214 -3.27 25.60 7.44
C GLY A 214 -2.37 24.38 7.17
N ALA A 215 -2.31 23.89 5.93
CA ALA A 215 -1.46 22.76 5.58
C ALA A 215 0.01 23.05 5.90
N VAL A 216 0.65 22.14 6.62
CA VAL A 216 2.09 22.19 6.92
C VAL A 216 2.76 21.08 6.14
N LEU A 217 3.70 21.44 5.28
CA LEU A 217 4.46 20.50 4.47
C LEU A 217 5.86 20.32 5.02
N GLU A 218 6.33 19.07 5.02
CA GLU A 218 7.72 18.70 5.31
C GLU A 218 8.35 18.18 4.02
N ALA A 219 9.53 18.70 3.66
CA ALA A 219 10.33 18.14 2.58
C ALA A 219 10.83 16.76 2.98
N ILE A 220 10.98 15.83 2.03
CA ILE A 220 11.58 14.53 2.31
C ILE A 220 12.99 14.77 2.88
N PRO A 221 13.28 14.34 4.11
CA PRO A 221 14.61 14.54 4.69
C PRO A 221 15.67 13.74 3.93
N ALA A 222 16.87 14.28 3.81
CA ALA A 222 17.99 13.57 3.18
C ALA A 222 18.20 12.19 3.83
N GLY A 223 18.32 11.14 3.00
CA GLY A 223 18.46 9.75 3.46
C GLY A 223 17.14 9.07 3.83
N ARG A 224 16.00 9.75 3.62
CA ARG A 224 14.65 9.18 3.68
C ARG A 224 14.04 9.04 2.28
N ASP A 225 14.83 9.22 1.23
CA ASP A 225 14.38 9.21 -0.15
C ASP A 225 13.77 7.85 -0.57
N TYR A 226 13.10 7.85 -1.73
CA TYR A 226 12.63 6.65 -2.39
C TYR A 226 13.03 6.68 -3.86
N PHE A 227 13.34 5.51 -4.40
CA PHE A 227 13.62 5.31 -5.82
C PHE A 227 12.58 4.39 -6.49
N PRO A 228 12.19 4.66 -7.75
CA PRO A 228 12.49 5.85 -8.53
C PRO A 228 11.73 7.08 -8.03
N THR A 229 12.30 8.27 -8.22
CA THR A 229 11.63 9.53 -7.93
C THR A 229 10.40 9.65 -8.82
N HIS A 230 9.27 10.05 -8.23
CA HIS A 230 8.04 10.16 -8.98
C HIS A 230 8.05 11.36 -9.95
N VAL A 231 7.65 11.10 -11.19
CA VAL A 231 7.31 12.12 -12.19
C VAL A 231 5.83 12.03 -12.46
N ASP A 232 5.12 13.14 -12.25
CA ASP A 232 3.67 13.16 -12.41
C ASP A 232 3.29 13.04 -13.90
N ASP A 233 2.29 12.20 -14.17
CA ASP A 233 1.80 11.90 -15.52
C ASP A 233 0.50 12.65 -15.88
N GLY A 234 -0.03 13.43 -14.96
CA GLY A 234 -1.30 14.13 -15.06
C GLY A 234 -2.54 13.25 -15.14
N ARG A 235 -2.46 11.92 -14.94
CA ARG A 235 -3.62 11.02 -15.00
C ARG A 235 -4.38 10.96 -13.68
N LEU A 236 -5.61 10.44 -13.66
CA LEU A 236 -6.46 10.43 -12.47
C LEU A 236 -6.18 9.25 -11.51
N TRP A 237 -5.73 8.11 -12.06
CA TRP A 237 -5.42 6.87 -11.32
C TRP A 237 -6.61 6.26 -10.56
N MET A 238 -7.83 6.62 -10.94
CA MET A 238 -9.09 6.09 -10.41
C MET A 238 -10.22 6.34 -11.40
N ALA A 239 -11.37 5.71 -11.16
CA ALA A 239 -12.59 5.98 -11.90
C ALA A 239 -13.05 7.43 -11.68
N GLU A 240 -13.67 8.01 -12.71
CA GLU A 240 -14.29 9.33 -12.61
C GLU A 240 -15.79 9.16 -12.33
N VAL A 241 -16.22 9.51 -11.11
CA VAL A 241 -17.62 9.33 -10.66
C VAL A 241 -18.60 10.24 -11.41
N SER A 242 -18.12 11.31 -12.06
CA SER A 242 -18.93 12.19 -12.90
C SER A 242 -19.55 11.47 -14.12
N ALA A 243 -18.95 10.36 -14.56
CA ALA A 243 -19.44 9.55 -15.68
C ALA A 243 -20.70 8.73 -15.33
N ASP A 244 -20.92 8.39 -14.05
CA ASP A 244 -22.10 7.61 -13.59
C ASP A 244 -23.36 8.48 -13.42
N ARG A 245 -23.27 9.81 -13.59
CA ARG A 245 -24.46 10.70 -13.59
C ARG A 245 -25.24 10.70 -14.90
N ARG A 246 -24.84 9.87 -15.88
CA ARG A 246 -25.55 9.68 -17.16
C ARG A 246 -26.00 8.23 -17.31
N SER A 247 -26.87 7.78 -16.41
CA SER A 247 -27.70 6.58 -16.62
C SER A 247 -29.03 6.74 -15.90
#